data_AF-A0A534RPT0-F1
#
_entry.id   AF-A0A534RPT0-F1
#
_cell.length_a   1.000
_cell.length_b   1.000
_cell.length_c   1.000
_cell.angle_alpha   90.00
_cell.angle_beta   90.00
_cell.angle_gamma   90.00
#
_symmetry.space_group_name_H-M   'P 1'
#
loop_
_entity.id
_entity.type
_entity.pdbx_description
1 polymer ?
#
loop_
_entity_poly.entity_id
_entity_poly.type
_entity_poly.pdbx_seq_one_letter_code
_entity_poly.pdbx_strand_id
1 'polypeptide(L)' 'MRAAFCRTPGALGVDDVPAPTPGAGEVVVRVRQCGICGSDLHWYHGHMVLPVDCPGHEIAGEVAEVGAGVTSLKAGDRV' A
#
# COMPACT_ATOMS: atom_id res chain seq x y z
N MET A 1 -9.35 -3.70 -6.88
CA MET A 1 -7.91 -3.86 -7.06
C MET A 1 -7.45 -5.10 -6.30
N ARG A 2 -6.36 -5.73 -6.73
CA ARG A 2 -5.79 -6.87 -6.00
C ARG A 2 -4.83 -6.36 -4.91
N ALA A 3 -4.88 -6.95 -3.73
CA ALA A 3 -3.98 -6.64 -2.62
C ALA A 3 -3.54 -7.92 -1.90
N ALA A 4 -2.31 -7.94 -1.41
CA ALA A 4 -1.78 -9.05 -0.63
C ALA A 4 -2.10 -8.85 0.85
N PHE A 5 -2.45 -9.92 1.55
CA PHE A 5 -2.76 -9.90 2.99
C PHE A 5 -2.04 -11.04 3.71
N CYS A 6 -1.46 -10.76 4.88
CA CYS A 6 -1.01 -11.79 5.83
C CYS A 6 -1.73 -11.56 7.16
N ARG A 7 -2.89 -12.21 7.32
CA ARG A 7 -3.73 -12.08 8.53
C ARG A 7 -3.21 -12.95 9.69
N THR A 8 -2.41 -13.96 9.36
CA THR A 8 -1.79 -14.89 10.32
C THR A 8 -0.37 -15.20 9.86
N PRO A 9 0.59 -15.43 10.77
CA PRO A 9 1.96 -15.78 10.39
C PRO A 9 2.01 -16.97 9.42
N GLY A 10 2.82 -16.85 8.38
CA GLY A 10 3.02 -17.88 7.36
C GLY A 10 1.95 -17.93 6.26
N ALA A 11 0.88 -17.14 6.36
CA ALA A 11 -0.25 -17.21 5.44
C ALA A 11 -0.42 -15.93 4.62
N LEU A 12 0.26 -15.85 3.47
CA LEU A 12 0.10 -14.75 2.52
C LEU A 12 -0.94 -15.14 1.45
N GLY A 13 -1.99 -14.33 1.32
CA GLY A 13 -3.04 -14.47 0.31
C GLY A 13 -3.17 -13.19 -0.53
N VAL A 14 -3.88 -13.29 -1.66
CA VAL A 14 -4.22 -12.13 -2.50
C VAL A 14 -5.72 -12.10 -2.70
N ASP A 15 -6.34 -10.98 -2.29
CA ASP A 15 -7.77 -10.76 -2.39
C ASP A 15 -8.07 -9.60 -3.35
N ASP A 16 -9.26 -9.61 -3.95
CA ASP A 16 -9.83 -8.44 -4.62
C ASP A 16 -10.55 -7.55 -3.61
N VAL A 17 -10.15 -6.28 -3.56
CA VAL A 17 -10.71 -5.26 -2.67
C VAL A 17 -11.15 -4.02 -3.45
N PRO A 18 -12.07 -3.20 -2.94
CA PRO A 18 -12.38 -1.90 -3.54
C PRO A 18 -11.12 -1.03 -3.69
N ALA A 19 -11.06 -0.22 -4.75
CA ALA A 19 -10.04 0.82 -4.82
C ALA A 19 -10.31 1.87 -3.73
N PRO A 20 -9.28 2.42 -3.06
CA PRO A 20 -9.46 3.47 -2.07
C PRO A 20 -9.85 4.79 -2.76
N THR A 21 -10.42 5.70 -1.98
CA THR A 21 -10.70 7.09 -2.37
C THR A 21 -9.95 8.00 -1.40
N PRO A 22 -9.26 9.06 -1.86
CA PRO A 22 -8.46 9.89 -0.95
C PRO A 22 -9.34 10.74 -0.04
N GLY A 23 -9.01 10.79 1.26
CA GLY A 23 -9.52 11.79 2.19
C GLY A 23 -8.86 13.16 2.01
N ALA A 24 -9.23 14.13 2.84
CA ALA A 24 -8.61 15.46 2.82
C ALA A 24 -7.10 15.37 3.15
N GLY A 25 -6.25 16.00 2.34
CA GLY A 25 -4.79 15.95 2.49
C GLY A 25 -4.13 14.64 2.03
N GLU A 26 -4.89 13.67 1.53
CA GLU A 26 -4.38 12.37 1.08
C GLU A 26 -4.31 12.28 -0.45
N VAL A 27 -3.52 11.32 -0.94
CA VAL A 27 -3.48 10.94 -2.36
C VAL A 27 -3.66 9.44 -2.50
N VAL A 28 -4.32 9.01 -3.57
CA VAL A 28 -4.32 7.60 -3.97
C VAL A 28 -3.23 7.40 -5.00
N VAL A 29 -2.32 6.47 -4.73
CA VAL A 29 -1.24 6.10 -5.64
C VAL A 29 -1.63 4.83 -6.38
N ARG A 30 -1.58 4.89 -7.72
CA ARG A 30 -1.56 3.68 -8.54
C ARG A 30 -0.16 3.08 -8.45
N VAL A 31 -0.01 2.13 -7.53
CA VAL A 31 1.24 1.39 -7.34
C VAL A 31 1.61 0.66 -8.63
N ARG A 32 2.82 0.91 -9.12
CA ARG A 32 3.41 0.23 -10.29
C ARG A 32 4.37 -0.86 -9.88
N GLN A 33 5.09 -0.63 -8.77
CA GLN A 33 6.01 -1.60 -8.19
C GLN A 33 6.02 -1.45 -6.67
N CYS A 34 6.26 -2.55 -5.96
CA CYS A 34 6.57 -2.56 -4.54
C CYS A 34 7.73 -3.51 -4.27
N GLY A 35 8.76 -3.02 -3.56
CA GLY A 35 9.85 -3.85 -3.06
C GLY A 35 9.39 -4.83 -1.99
N ILE A 36 10.12 -5.95 -1.86
CA ILE A 36 9.99 -6.86 -0.71
C ILE A 36 11.19 -6.60 0.20
N CYS A 37 10.92 -6.13 1.41
CA CYS A 37 11.92 -5.84 2.40
C CYS A 37 12.04 -6.99 3.42
N GLY A 38 13.17 -7.04 4.14
CA GLY A 38 13.36 -8.02 5.23
C GLY A 38 12.33 -7.86 6.35
N SER A 39 11.83 -6.65 6.59
CA SER A 39 10.76 -6.37 7.55
C SER A 39 9.43 -7.03 7.16
N ASP A 40 9.10 -7.11 5.86
CA ASP A 40 7.92 -7.84 5.39
C ASP A 40 8.05 -9.34 5.72
N LEU A 41 9.27 -9.89 5.62
CA LEU A 41 9.56 -11.29 5.99
C LEU A 41 9.49 -11.51 7.50
N HIS A 42 10.04 -10.60 8.31
CA HIS A 42 9.94 -10.67 9.77
C HIS A 42 8.49 -10.66 10.22
N TRP A 43 7.65 -9.84 9.60
CA TRP A 43 6.22 -9.84 9.84
C TRP A 43 5.53 -11.12 9.36
N TYR A 44 5.81 -11.57 8.13
CA TYR A 44 5.27 -12.82 7.59
C TYR A 44 5.58 -14.02 8.50
N HIS A 45 6.77 -14.10 9.09
CA HIS A 45 7.13 -15.17 10.03
C HIS A 45 6.60 -14.96 11.46
N GLY A 46 5.89 -13.87 11.74
CA GLY A 46 5.38 -13.57 13.08
C GLY A 46 6.44 -13.10 14.08
N HIS A 47 7.62 -12.70 13.60
CA HIS A 47 8.70 -12.13 14.43
C HIS A 47 8.50 -10.63 14.69
N MET A 48 7.54 -10.01 14.00
CA MET A 48 7.18 -8.60 14.12
C MET A 48 5.66 -8.46 13.97
N VAL A 49 5.06 -7.52 14.71
CA VAL A 49 3.68 -7.11 14.52
C VAL A 49 3.69 -5.79 13.75
N LEU A 50 3.06 -5.77 12.58
CA LEU A 50 2.77 -4.54 11.86
C LEU A 50 1.34 -4.10 12.17
N PRO A 51 1.07 -2.78 12.16
CA PRO A 51 -0.27 -2.25 12.45
C PRO A 51 -1.28 -2.48 11.32
N VAL A 52 -0.90 -3.22 10.27
CA VAL A 52 -1.68 -3.44 9.05
C VAL A 52 -1.55 -4.89 8.58
N ASP A 53 -2.64 -5.40 7.99
CA ASP A 53 -2.70 -6.75 7.41
C ASP A 53 -2.13 -6.83 5.98
N CYS A 54 -1.87 -5.69 5.34
CA CYS A 54 -1.30 -5.59 3.99
C CYS A 54 0.18 -5.19 4.11
N PRO A 55 1.13 -6.05 3.69
CA PRO A 55 2.55 -5.70 3.67
C PRO A 55 2.88 -4.76 2.50
N GLY A 56 4.14 -4.33 2.45
CA GLY A 56 4.65 -3.46 1.39
C GLY A 56 4.69 -2.00 1.82
N HIS A 57 5.90 -1.49 1.97
CA HIS A 57 6.20 -0.12 2.38
C HIS A 57 7.26 0.53 1.48
N GLU A 58 7.63 -0.14 0.39
CA GLU A 58 8.60 0.31 -0.60
C GLU A 58 7.91 0.47 -1.96
N ILE A 59 6.87 1.30 -2.03
CA ILE A 59 6.08 1.50 -3.25
C ILE A 59 6.69 2.56 -4.17
N ALA A 60 6.51 2.36 -5.47
CA ALA A 60 6.71 3.37 -6.49
C ALA A 60 5.53 3.33 -7.48
N GLY A 61 5.08 4.49 -7.93
CA GLY A 61 3.93 4.57 -8.83
C GLY A 61 3.62 5.97 -9.32
N GLU A 62 2.33 6.19 -9.56
CA GLU A 62 1.79 7.45 -10.06
C GLU A 62 0.61 7.87 -9.19
N VAL A 63 0.48 9.16 -8.89
CA VAL A 63 -0.70 9.71 -8.24
C VAL A 63 -1.90 9.50 -9.17
N ALA A 64 -2.89 8.74 -8.72
CA ALA A 64 -4.12 8.47 -9.45
C ALA A 64 -5.19 9.53 -9.17
N GLU A 65 -5.36 9.87 -7.89
CA GLU A 65 -6.36 10.83 -7.41
C GLU A 65 -5.79 11.62 -6.24
N VAL A 66 -6.26 12.87 -6.07
CA VAL A 66 -5.87 13.75 -4.97
C VAL A 66 -7.11 14.14 -4.16
N GLY A 67 -6.96 14.16 -2.85
CA GLY A 67 -8.00 14.62 -1.94
C GLY A 67 -8.07 16.14 -1.82
N ALA A 68 -9.11 16.63 -1.15
CA ALA A 68 -9.30 18.05 -0.91
C ALA A 68 -8.08 18.66 -0.18
N GLY A 69 -7.63 19.83 -0.62
CA GLY A 69 -6.54 20.59 0.01
C GLY A 69 -5.12 20.14 -0.37
N VAL A 70 -4.96 19.09 -1.16
CA VAL A 70 -3.64 18.72 -1.71
C VAL A 70 -3.25 19.69 -2.82
N THR A 71 -2.10 20.36 -2.66
CA THR A 71 -1.59 21.36 -3.63
C THR A 71 -0.16 21.06 -4.11
N SER A 72 0.55 20.17 -3.43
CA SER A 72 1.94 19.81 -3.73
C SER A 72 2.08 18.70 -4.77
N LEU A 73 1.01 17.94 -5.03
CA LEU A 73 0.95 16.82 -5.97
C LEU A 73 -0.31 16.93 -6.84
N LYS A 74 -0.26 16.36 -8.04
CA LYS A 74 -1.41 16.21 -8.94
C LYS A 74 -1.45 14.81 -9.56
N ALA A 75 -2.61 14.42 -10.07
CA ALA A 75 -2.75 13.18 -10.83
C ALA A 75 -1.74 13.11 -11.98
N GLY A 76 -1.08 11.96 -12.12
CA GLY A 76 -0.01 11.69 -13.07
C GLY A 76 1.42 11.95 -12.58
N ASP A 77 1.60 12.61 -11.43
CA ASP A 77 2.93 12.76 -10.84
C ASP A 77 3.49 11.39 -10.41
N ARG A 78 4.79 11.17 -10.62
CA ARG A 78 5.50 9.97 -10.16
C ARG A 78 5.95 10.15 -8.72
N VAL A 79 5.68 9.15 -7.90
CA VAL A 79 5.97 9.10 -6.46
C VAL A 79 6.49 7.75 -6.04
#